data_AF-A0A7X8XCT2-F1
#
_entry.id   AF-A0A7X8XCT2-F1
#
_cell.length_a   1.000
_cell.length_b   1.000
_cell.length_c   1.000
_cell.angle_alpha   90.00
_cell.angle_beta   90.00
_cell.angle_gamma   90.00
#
_symmetry.space_group_name_H-M   'P 1'
#
loop_
_entity.id
_entity.type
_entity.pdbx_description
1 polymer ?
#
loop_
_entity_poly.entity_id
_entity_poly.type
_entity_poly.pdbx_seq_one_letter_code
_entity_poly.pdbx_strand_id
1 'polypeptide(L)'
;MLLEGRLALLRGEAWVLSQQSPGGSWQSDPALTAQAGMLLANSDAEHYAKELQKAVQWILQHEKLLYPAGAFAQALRLPLRLNHPKSATLVSYFQQQKTNWHLTVEPAVGRQWLLEAHFLLPQELTLLSAVEVQEFQQFFLQEKKRYPALALLTLLSLGSSQVKPSELEALRSACIEQSASADPEMLFWIVRALRASERILLPSEKTWRGGIVSRILEKQGGQGAFSGKDSAADLSATVFYLQILQLCLAP
;
A
#
# COMPACT_ATOMS: atom_id res chain seq x y z
N MET A 1 23.71 -2.99 5.33
CA MET A 1 22.29 -2.73 5.00
C MET A 1 21.51 -3.90 4.40
N LEU A 2 21.95 -4.62 3.34
CA LEU A 2 21.10 -5.69 2.77
C LEU A 2 20.80 -6.82 3.78
N LEU A 3 21.83 -7.34 4.45
CA LEU A 3 21.67 -8.39 5.46
C LEU A 3 20.82 -7.92 6.65
N GLU A 4 21.12 -6.75 7.20
CA GLU A 4 20.37 -6.14 8.31
C GLU A 4 18.90 -5.92 7.94
N GLY A 5 18.64 -5.44 6.72
CA GLY A 5 17.30 -5.27 6.19
C GLY A 5 16.52 -6.58 6.11
N ARG A 6 17.17 -7.66 5.64
CA ARG A 6 16.54 -8.99 5.58
C ARG A 6 16.27 -9.57 6.98
N LEU A 7 17.20 -9.40 7.93
CA LEU A 7 16.99 -9.79 9.32
C LEU A 7 15.89 -8.96 10.01
N ALA A 8 15.79 -7.68 9.67
CA ALA A 8 14.70 -6.82 10.13
C ALA A 8 13.34 -7.28 9.59
N LEU A 9 13.27 -7.68 8.31
CA LEU A 9 12.08 -8.27 7.72
C LEU A 9 11.64 -9.52 8.48
N LEU A 10 12.52 -10.51 8.63
CA LEU A 10 12.19 -11.78 9.30
C LEU A 10 11.69 -11.57 10.74
N ARG A 11 12.36 -10.71 11.51
CA ARG A 11 11.94 -10.39 12.89
C ARG A 11 10.60 -9.66 12.93
N GLY A 12 10.40 -8.71 12.02
CA GLY A 12 9.15 -7.96 11.95
C GLY A 12 7.97 -8.80 11.46
N GLU A 13 8.18 -9.70 10.50
CA GLU A 13 7.16 -10.63 10.02
C GLU A 13 6.71 -11.58 11.13
N ALA A 14 7.65 -12.16 11.88
CA ALA A 14 7.34 -12.99 13.04
C ALA A 14 6.58 -12.20 14.12
N TRP A 15 6.97 -10.94 14.37
CA TRP A 15 6.26 -10.08 15.30
C TRP A 15 4.85 -9.77 14.81
N VAL A 16 4.65 -9.34 13.57
CA VAL A 16 3.32 -9.08 12.99
C VAL A 16 2.45 -10.33 13.11
N LEU A 17 2.97 -11.51 12.75
CA LEU A 17 2.22 -12.76 12.86
C LEU A 17 1.76 -13.05 14.30
N SER A 18 2.62 -12.78 15.30
CA SER A 18 2.27 -12.94 16.71
C SER A 18 1.11 -12.04 17.18
N GLN A 19 0.85 -10.95 16.45
CA GLN A 19 -0.27 -10.03 16.72
C GLN A 19 -1.59 -10.47 16.07
N GLN A 20 -1.59 -11.54 15.27
CA GLN A 20 -2.82 -12.05 14.67
C GLN A 20 -3.73 -12.65 15.75
N SER A 21 -4.98 -12.21 15.80
CA SER A 21 -5.98 -12.81 16.68
C SER A 21 -6.29 -14.25 16.27
N PRO A 22 -6.82 -15.09 17.17
CA PRO A 22 -7.22 -16.47 16.82
C PRO A 22 -8.17 -16.55 15.62
N GLY A 23 -9.04 -15.53 15.47
CA GLY A 23 -10.00 -15.38 14.38
C GLY A 23 -9.42 -14.84 13.07
N GLY A 24 -8.14 -14.47 13.04
CA GLY A 24 -7.43 -14.07 11.82
C GLY A 24 -7.26 -12.56 11.62
N SER A 25 -7.82 -11.73 12.50
CA SER A 25 -7.73 -10.27 12.40
C SER A 25 -6.47 -9.71 13.04
N TRP A 26 -6.06 -8.53 12.58
CA TRP A 26 -5.14 -7.67 13.29
C TRP A 26 -5.91 -6.48 13.86
N GLN A 27 -5.91 -6.36 15.19
CA GLN A 27 -6.61 -5.31 15.95
C GLN A 27 -8.10 -5.13 15.60
N SER A 28 -8.75 -6.16 15.07
CA SER A 28 -10.15 -6.09 14.60
C SER A 28 -10.40 -4.96 13.59
N ASP A 29 -9.37 -4.57 12.84
CA ASP A 29 -9.44 -3.57 11.78
C ASP A 29 -9.29 -4.28 10.43
N PRO A 30 -10.27 -4.21 9.51
CA PRO A 30 -10.18 -4.88 8.21
C PRO A 30 -9.09 -4.33 7.29
N ALA A 31 -8.85 -3.02 7.29
CA ALA A 31 -7.84 -2.40 6.44
C ALA A 31 -6.44 -2.80 6.92
N LEU A 32 -6.21 -2.75 8.24
CA LEU A 32 -4.96 -3.24 8.84
C LEU A 32 -4.79 -4.74 8.67
N THR A 33 -5.85 -5.53 8.81
CA THR A 33 -5.85 -6.98 8.58
C THR A 33 -5.42 -7.30 7.15
N ALA A 34 -5.97 -6.60 6.17
CA ALA A 34 -5.55 -6.76 4.78
C ALA A 34 -4.12 -6.30 4.56
N GLN A 35 -3.70 -5.19 5.17
CA GLN A 35 -2.35 -4.67 5.01
C GLN A 35 -1.30 -5.62 5.62
N ALA A 36 -1.57 -6.20 6.80
CA ALA A 36 -0.73 -7.23 7.42
C ALA A 36 -0.72 -8.52 6.58
N GLY A 37 -1.87 -8.96 6.07
CA GLY A 37 -1.94 -10.11 5.17
C GLY A 37 -1.18 -9.88 3.86
N MET A 38 -1.25 -8.67 3.28
CA MET A 38 -0.49 -8.32 2.07
C MET A 38 1.02 -8.38 2.32
N LEU A 39 1.49 -7.95 3.50
CA LEU A 39 2.89 -8.08 3.90
C LEU A 39 3.34 -9.54 3.87
N LEU A 40 2.57 -10.43 4.52
CA LEU A 40 2.89 -11.85 4.62
C LEU A 40 2.78 -12.55 3.25
N ALA A 41 1.74 -12.24 2.47
CA ALA A 41 1.53 -12.79 1.13
C ALA A 41 2.62 -12.37 0.11
N ASN A 42 3.27 -11.22 0.34
CA ASN A 42 4.41 -10.78 -0.46
C ASN A 42 5.74 -11.38 -0.01
N SER A 43 5.84 -11.86 1.23
CA SER A 43 7.01 -12.59 1.74
C SER A 43 6.97 -14.04 1.26
N ASP A 44 5.94 -14.79 1.66
CA ASP A 44 5.76 -16.19 1.30
C ASP A 44 4.28 -16.61 1.49
N ALA A 45 3.50 -16.55 0.41
CA ALA A 45 2.07 -16.87 0.46
C ALA A 45 1.78 -18.34 0.77
N GLU A 46 2.70 -19.26 0.45
CA GLU A 46 2.52 -20.69 0.71
C GLU A 46 2.78 -21.00 2.18
N HIS A 47 3.87 -20.45 2.72
CA HIS A 47 4.21 -20.61 4.13
C HIS A 47 3.12 -20.06 5.06
N TYR A 48 2.54 -18.89 4.72
CA TYR A 48 1.49 -18.24 5.53
C TYR A 48 0.05 -18.57 5.09
N ALA A 49 -0.15 -19.59 4.27
CA ALA A 49 -1.45 -19.84 3.62
C ALA A 49 -2.62 -19.95 4.62
N LYS A 50 -2.41 -20.61 5.76
CA LYS A 50 -3.44 -20.82 6.79
C LYS A 50 -3.86 -19.49 7.45
N GLU A 51 -2.90 -18.66 7.80
CA GLU A 51 -3.09 -17.37 8.47
C GLU A 51 -3.73 -16.37 7.51
N LEU A 52 -3.34 -16.39 6.24
CA LEU A 52 -3.91 -15.58 5.17
C LEU A 52 -5.37 -15.97 4.88
N GLN A 53 -5.69 -17.27 4.88
CA GLN A 53 -7.08 -17.73 4.72
C GLN A 53 -7.98 -17.25 5.87
N LYS A 54 -7.51 -17.32 7.13
CA LYS A 54 -8.25 -16.78 8.28
C LYS A 54 -8.49 -15.28 8.15
N ALA A 55 -7.47 -14.52 7.74
CA ALA A 55 -7.59 -13.07 7.54
C ALA A 55 -8.65 -12.72 6.50
N VAL A 56 -8.66 -13.39 5.35
CA VAL A 56 -9.68 -13.18 4.30
C VAL A 56 -11.08 -13.57 4.79
N GLN A 57 -11.22 -14.71 5.47
CA GLN A 57 -12.51 -15.11 6.04
C GLN A 57 -13.03 -14.07 7.03
N TRP A 58 -12.15 -13.54 7.88
CA TRP A 58 -12.50 -12.50 8.83
C TRP A 58 -12.97 -11.22 8.13
N ILE A 59 -12.25 -10.73 7.12
CA ILE A 59 -12.65 -9.55 6.33
C ILE A 59 -14.04 -9.75 5.71
N LEU A 60 -14.30 -10.92 5.12
CA LEU A 60 -15.59 -11.25 4.48
C LEU A 60 -16.75 -11.30 5.48
N GLN A 61 -16.50 -11.72 6.72
CA GLN A 61 -17.52 -11.76 7.78
C GLN A 61 -17.80 -10.38 8.38
N HIS A 62 -16.90 -9.41 8.16
CA HIS A 62 -16.96 -8.07 8.76
C HIS A 62 -17.07 -6.96 7.69
N GLU A 63 -17.71 -7.25 6.55
CA GLU A 63 -17.88 -6.30 5.45
C GLU A 63 -18.55 -4.97 5.87
N LYS A 64 -19.37 -4.99 6.92
CA LYS A 64 -20.03 -3.79 7.47
C LYS A 64 -19.07 -2.83 8.18
N LEU A 65 -17.88 -3.28 8.57
CA LEU A 65 -16.82 -2.43 9.13
C LEU A 65 -15.98 -1.74 8.03
N LEU A 66 -16.23 -2.06 6.76
CA LEU A 66 -15.48 -1.54 5.62
C LEU A 66 -15.99 -0.16 5.19
N TYR A 67 -15.74 0.83 6.05
CA TYR A 67 -16.00 2.24 5.80
C TYR A 67 -14.84 3.06 6.39
N PRO A 68 -14.37 4.14 5.73
CA PRO A 68 -14.82 4.73 4.47
C PRO A 68 -14.37 3.96 3.20
N ALA A 69 -14.67 4.46 2.00
CA ALA A 69 -14.44 3.74 0.74
C ALA A 69 -12.95 3.42 0.50
N GLY A 70 -12.05 4.29 0.96
CA GLY A 70 -10.61 4.02 0.94
C GLY A 70 -10.22 2.80 1.80
N ALA A 71 -10.79 2.69 3.01
CA ALA A 71 -10.55 1.54 3.89
C ALA A 71 -11.14 0.25 3.32
N PHE A 72 -12.30 0.33 2.66
CA PHE A 72 -12.86 -0.78 1.89
C PHE A 72 -11.88 -1.24 0.81
N ALA A 73 -11.39 -0.31 -0.01
CA ALA A 73 -10.49 -0.62 -1.11
C ALA A 73 -9.20 -1.27 -0.61
N GLN A 74 -8.64 -0.78 0.50
CA GLN A 74 -7.49 -1.38 1.14
C GLN A 74 -7.77 -2.81 1.62
N ALA A 75 -8.93 -3.04 2.25
CA ALA A 75 -9.33 -4.37 2.71
C ALA A 75 -9.51 -5.38 1.57
N LEU A 76 -10.10 -4.94 0.45
CA LEU A 76 -10.36 -5.77 -0.73
C LEU A 76 -9.08 -6.31 -1.39
N ARG A 77 -7.94 -5.61 -1.24
CA ARG A 77 -6.67 -6.00 -1.89
C ARG A 77 -6.19 -7.40 -1.50
N LEU A 78 -6.37 -7.82 -0.24
CA LEU A 78 -5.91 -9.14 0.19
C LEU A 78 -6.71 -10.28 -0.47
N PRO A 79 -8.05 -10.30 -0.42
CA PRO A 79 -8.85 -11.25 -1.21
C PRO A 79 -8.49 -11.27 -2.70
N LEU A 80 -8.24 -10.11 -3.31
CA LEU A 80 -7.82 -10.01 -4.72
C LEU A 80 -6.44 -10.65 -4.94
N ARG A 81 -5.46 -10.32 -4.09
CA ARG A 81 -4.09 -10.85 -4.18
C ARG A 81 -4.03 -12.38 -4.08
N LEU A 82 -4.95 -12.97 -3.33
CA LEU A 82 -5.07 -14.41 -3.14
C LEU A 82 -6.04 -15.09 -4.13
N ASN A 83 -6.58 -14.34 -5.10
CA ASN A 83 -7.59 -14.82 -6.07
C ASN A 83 -8.79 -15.50 -5.38
N HIS A 84 -9.23 -14.95 -4.24
CA HIS A 84 -10.29 -15.56 -3.46
C HIS A 84 -11.65 -15.47 -4.20
N PRO A 85 -12.44 -16.56 -4.28
CA PRO A 85 -13.66 -16.60 -5.10
C PRO A 85 -14.74 -15.61 -4.65
N LYS A 86 -14.73 -15.19 -3.38
CA LYS A 86 -15.68 -14.22 -2.82
C LYS A 86 -15.29 -12.75 -3.03
N SER A 87 -14.19 -12.46 -3.74
CA SER A 87 -13.82 -11.07 -4.06
C SER A 87 -14.92 -10.35 -4.85
N ALA A 88 -15.64 -11.06 -5.73
CA ALA A 88 -16.78 -10.51 -6.46
C ALA A 88 -17.92 -10.06 -5.53
N THR A 89 -18.17 -10.78 -4.44
CA THR A 89 -19.20 -10.42 -3.45
C THR A 89 -18.90 -9.09 -2.78
N LEU A 90 -17.63 -8.86 -2.40
CA LEU A 90 -17.19 -7.58 -1.84
C LEU A 90 -17.37 -6.44 -2.86
N VAL A 91 -17.01 -6.66 -4.13
CA VAL A 91 -17.21 -5.64 -5.17
C VAL A 91 -18.71 -5.31 -5.34
N SER A 92 -19.59 -6.31 -5.32
CA SER A 92 -21.03 -6.06 -5.36
C SER A 92 -21.53 -5.27 -4.15
N TYR A 93 -21.03 -5.58 -2.95
CA TYR A 93 -21.35 -4.80 -1.74
C TYR A 93 -20.86 -3.35 -1.86
N PHE A 94 -19.64 -3.13 -2.35
CA PHE A 94 -19.11 -1.79 -2.62
C PHE A 94 -20.05 -1.00 -3.52
N GLN A 95 -20.48 -1.58 -4.65
CA GLN A 95 -21.37 -0.89 -5.59
C GLN A 95 -22.72 -0.52 -4.97
N GLN A 96 -23.26 -1.36 -4.08
CA GLN A 96 -24.50 -1.05 -3.36
C GLN A 96 -24.35 0.11 -2.37
N GLN A 97 -23.16 0.27 -1.77
CA GLN A 97 -22.89 1.32 -0.78
C GLN A 97 -22.28 2.59 -1.38
N LYS A 98 -21.73 2.52 -2.59
CA LYS A 98 -20.93 3.57 -3.22
C LYS A 98 -21.62 4.94 -3.24
N THR A 99 -22.92 4.97 -3.49
CA THR A 99 -23.72 6.21 -3.49
C THR A 99 -23.75 6.90 -2.12
N ASN A 100 -23.62 6.14 -1.04
CA ASN A 100 -23.61 6.64 0.34
C ASN A 100 -22.22 7.10 0.78
N TRP A 101 -21.16 6.74 0.06
CA TRP A 101 -19.77 6.97 0.48
C TRP A 101 -19.13 8.24 -0.11
N HIS A 102 -19.86 8.99 -0.94
CA HIS A 102 -19.43 10.30 -1.49
C HIS A 102 -17.93 10.33 -1.87
N LEU A 103 -17.55 9.57 -2.89
CA LEU A 103 -16.14 9.36 -3.26
C LEU A 103 -15.32 10.65 -3.50
N THR A 104 -15.99 11.77 -3.78
CA THR A 104 -15.35 13.09 -3.97
C THR A 104 -14.77 13.69 -2.69
N VAL A 105 -15.20 13.26 -1.49
CA VAL A 105 -14.63 13.73 -0.21
C VAL A 105 -13.56 12.80 0.35
N GLU A 106 -13.29 11.67 -0.30
CA GLU A 106 -12.24 10.74 0.12
C GLU A 106 -10.87 11.44 0.16
N PRO A 107 -10.06 11.21 1.22
CA PRO A 107 -8.69 11.69 1.27
C PRO A 107 -7.86 11.19 0.08
N ALA A 108 -6.80 11.93 -0.27
CA ALA A 108 -5.92 11.60 -1.40
C ALA A 108 -5.41 10.14 -1.37
N VAL A 109 -5.03 9.65 -0.18
CA VAL A 109 -4.56 8.27 -0.01
C VAL A 109 -5.69 7.25 -0.18
N GLY A 110 -6.90 7.55 0.32
CA GLY A 110 -8.09 6.71 0.10
C GLY A 110 -8.45 6.58 -1.38
N ARG A 111 -8.38 7.69 -2.14
CA ARG A 111 -8.55 7.67 -3.60
C ARG A 111 -7.49 6.82 -4.30
N GLN A 112 -6.24 6.87 -3.84
CA GLN A 112 -5.17 6.03 -4.39
C GLN A 112 -5.42 4.54 -4.12
N TRP A 113 -5.90 4.17 -2.92
CA TRP A 113 -6.28 2.78 -2.64
C TRP A 113 -7.43 2.32 -3.54
N LEU A 114 -8.43 3.18 -3.77
CA LEU A 114 -9.53 2.91 -4.69
C LEU A 114 -9.03 2.67 -6.13
N LEU A 115 -8.12 3.52 -6.63
CA LEU A 115 -7.51 3.31 -7.95
C LEU A 115 -6.74 1.99 -8.01
N GLU A 116 -5.89 1.69 -7.02
CA GLU A 116 -5.12 0.45 -7.03
C GLU A 116 -6.04 -0.77 -7.01
N ALA A 117 -7.03 -0.80 -6.11
CA ALA A 117 -7.99 -1.89 -6.05
C ALA A 117 -8.77 -2.02 -7.37
N HIS A 118 -9.13 -0.91 -8.01
CA HIS A 118 -9.79 -0.91 -9.31
C HIS A 118 -8.94 -1.55 -10.40
N PHE A 119 -7.65 -1.20 -10.49
CA PHE A 119 -6.75 -1.76 -11.51
C PHE A 119 -6.29 -3.20 -11.24
N LEU A 120 -6.46 -3.70 -10.01
CA LEU A 120 -6.18 -5.10 -9.66
C LEU A 120 -7.35 -6.04 -9.97
N LEU A 121 -8.53 -5.51 -10.29
CA LEU A 121 -9.70 -6.33 -10.55
C LEU A 121 -9.63 -7.03 -11.92
N PRO A 122 -10.26 -8.21 -12.05
CA PRO A 122 -10.62 -8.77 -13.35
C PRO A 122 -11.43 -7.76 -14.17
N GLN A 123 -11.28 -7.78 -15.50
CA GLN A 123 -11.87 -6.77 -16.41
C GLN A 123 -13.40 -6.73 -16.33
N GLU A 124 -14.04 -7.81 -15.88
CA GLU A 124 -15.49 -7.94 -15.72
C GLU A 124 -16.02 -7.21 -14.47
N LEU A 125 -15.14 -6.84 -13.54
CA LEU A 125 -15.49 -6.19 -12.28
C LEU A 125 -14.96 -4.76 -12.24
N THR A 126 -15.77 -3.85 -11.73
CA THR A 126 -15.39 -2.44 -11.56
C THR A 126 -15.75 -1.94 -10.17
N LEU A 127 -14.87 -1.12 -9.58
CA LEU A 127 -15.16 -0.30 -8.40
C LEU A 127 -15.50 1.12 -8.84
N LEU A 128 -14.63 1.68 -9.68
CA LEU A 128 -14.73 3.03 -10.21
C LEU A 128 -15.23 2.99 -11.65
N SER A 129 -16.02 3.99 -12.01
CA SER A 129 -16.34 4.33 -13.39
C SER A 129 -15.15 5.03 -14.04
N ALA A 130 -15.13 5.09 -15.38
CA ALA A 130 -14.08 5.79 -16.11
C ALA A 130 -13.97 7.27 -15.71
N VAL A 131 -15.12 7.92 -15.42
CA VAL A 131 -15.17 9.33 -14.99
C VAL A 131 -14.49 9.49 -13.63
N GLU A 132 -14.80 8.63 -12.65
CA GLU A 132 -14.18 8.71 -11.31
C GLU A 132 -12.68 8.40 -11.35
N VAL A 133 -12.26 7.45 -12.20
CA VAL A 133 -10.83 7.18 -12.43
C VAL A 133 -10.14 8.44 -12.95
N GLN A 134 -10.71 9.08 -13.98
CA GLN A 134 -10.16 10.29 -14.56
C GLN A 134 -10.13 11.45 -13.56
N GLU A 135 -11.19 11.65 -12.78
CA GLU A 135 -11.26 12.68 -11.73
C GLU A 135 -10.15 12.49 -10.69
N PHE A 136 -9.93 11.27 -10.20
CA PHE A 136 -8.89 10.99 -9.21
C PHE A 136 -7.49 11.21 -9.79
N GLN A 137 -7.24 10.75 -11.01
CA GLN A 137 -5.97 10.97 -11.70
C GLN A 137 -5.70 12.47 -11.93
N GLN A 138 -6.70 13.23 -12.40
CA GLN A 138 -6.57 14.68 -12.60
C GLN A 138 -6.31 15.41 -11.29
N PHE A 139 -6.98 15.03 -10.20
CA PHE A 139 -6.70 15.57 -8.87
C PHE A 139 -5.23 15.41 -8.48
N PHE A 140 -4.63 14.23 -8.67
CA PHE A 140 -3.21 14.03 -8.34
C PHE A 140 -2.27 14.85 -9.22
N LEU A 141 -2.58 15.01 -10.51
CA LEU A 141 -1.79 15.83 -11.42
C LEU A 141 -1.85 17.32 -11.07
N GLN A 142 -3.01 17.81 -10.61
CA GLN A 142 -3.19 19.18 -10.14
C GLN A 142 -2.47 19.42 -8.80
N GLU A 143 -2.59 18.47 -7.86
CA GLU A 143 -1.99 18.53 -6.52
C GLU A 143 -0.56 17.96 -6.45
N LYS A 144 0.15 17.88 -7.59
CA LYS A 144 1.45 17.19 -7.69
C LYS A 144 2.56 17.75 -6.79
N LYS A 145 2.44 19.00 -6.33
CA LYS A 145 3.35 19.58 -5.32
C LYS A 145 3.13 18.99 -3.93
N ARG A 146 1.86 18.69 -3.59
CA ARG A 146 1.46 18.13 -2.30
C ARG A 146 1.62 16.61 -2.27
N TYR A 147 1.29 15.96 -3.38
CA TYR A 147 1.31 14.49 -3.52
C TYR A 147 2.15 14.04 -4.73
N PRO A 148 3.47 14.32 -4.74
CA PRO A 148 4.34 14.01 -5.88
C PRO A 148 4.34 12.50 -6.21
N ALA A 149 4.27 11.62 -5.20
CA ALA A 149 4.25 10.17 -5.41
C ALA A 149 3.00 9.70 -6.16
N LEU A 150 1.83 10.25 -5.81
CA LEU A 150 0.56 9.87 -6.43
C LEU A 150 0.46 10.43 -7.86
N ALA A 151 0.96 11.65 -8.07
CA ALA A 151 1.09 12.23 -9.41
C ALA A 151 2.05 11.41 -10.29
N LEU A 152 3.19 10.98 -9.74
CA LEU A 152 4.16 10.16 -10.45
C LEU A 152 3.55 8.80 -10.84
N LEU A 153 2.89 8.10 -9.91
CA LEU A 153 2.19 6.85 -10.22
C LEU A 153 1.11 7.05 -11.29
N THR A 154 0.39 8.16 -11.25
CA THR A 154 -0.62 8.52 -12.26
C THR A 154 0.02 8.65 -13.64
N LEU A 155 1.09 9.43 -13.78
CA LEU A 155 1.78 9.60 -15.06
C LEU A 155 2.37 8.27 -15.57
N LEU A 156 2.94 7.45 -14.70
CA LEU A 156 3.47 6.13 -15.06
C LEU A 156 2.37 5.17 -15.54
N SER A 157 1.15 5.31 -15.02
CA SER A 157 -0.01 4.48 -15.42
C SER A 157 -0.61 4.86 -16.78
N LEU A 158 -0.42 6.11 -17.23
CA LEU A 158 -0.97 6.61 -18.51
C LEU A 158 -0.15 6.17 -19.75
N GLY A 159 0.99 5.52 -19.55
CA GLY A 159 1.85 5.02 -20.62
C GLY A 159 2.92 6.03 -21.08
N SER A 160 4.07 5.52 -21.52
CA SER A 160 5.31 6.28 -21.74
C SER A 160 5.28 7.25 -22.92
N SER A 161 4.34 7.13 -23.86
CA SER A 161 4.29 7.97 -25.06
C SER A 161 3.77 9.40 -24.82
N GLN A 162 3.12 9.65 -23.68
CA GLN A 162 2.50 10.94 -23.39
C GLN A 162 3.25 11.81 -22.37
N VAL A 163 4.28 11.26 -21.69
CA VAL A 163 4.91 11.94 -20.55
C VAL A 163 6.35 12.33 -20.85
N LYS A 164 6.69 13.60 -20.61
CA LYS A 164 8.04 14.12 -20.78
C LYS A 164 8.97 13.55 -19.70
N PRO A 165 10.14 12.98 -20.05
CA PRO A 165 11.08 12.45 -19.06
C PRO A 165 11.46 13.45 -17.95
N SER A 166 11.61 14.73 -18.31
CA SER A 166 11.92 15.80 -17.34
C SER A 166 10.84 16.01 -16.27
N GLU A 167 9.57 15.77 -16.60
CA GLU A 167 8.48 15.87 -15.61
C GLU A 167 8.51 14.68 -14.64
N LEU A 168 8.79 13.48 -15.13
CA LEU A 168 8.98 12.29 -14.29
C LEU A 168 10.19 12.46 -13.36
N GLU A 169 11.29 13.01 -13.85
CA GLU A 169 12.48 13.30 -13.04
C GLU A 169 12.20 14.34 -11.95
N ALA A 170 11.50 15.42 -12.28
CA ALA A 170 11.11 16.44 -11.29
C ALA A 170 10.24 15.85 -10.17
N LEU A 171 9.27 15.00 -10.51
CA LEU A 171 8.43 14.32 -9.52
C LEU A 171 9.21 13.28 -8.72
N ARG A 172 10.13 12.55 -9.35
CA ARG A 172 11.03 11.61 -8.65
C ARG A 172 11.87 12.34 -7.60
N SER A 173 12.46 13.49 -7.94
CA SER A 173 13.21 14.32 -6.99
C SER A 173 12.35 14.80 -5.83
N ALA A 174 11.14 15.31 -6.13
CA ALA A 174 10.19 15.73 -5.09
C ALA A 174 9.77 14.58 -4.15
N CYS A 175 9.64 13.36 -4.67
CA CYS A 175 9.38 12.16 -3.86
C CYS A 175 10.54 11.86 -2.90
N ILE A 176 11.79 11.97 -3.37
CA ILE A 176 12.98 11.76 -2.53
C ILE A 176 13.05 12.80 -1.42
N GLU A 177 12.80 14.07 -1.73
CA GLU A 177 12.76 15.15 -0.74
C GLU A 177 11.65 14.92 0.30
N GLN A 178 10.43 14.59 -0.14
CA GLN A 178 9.30 14.32 0.75
C GLN A 178 9.51 13.08 1.64
N SER A 179 10.33 12.11 1.21
CA SER A 179 10.56 10.86 1.93
C SER A 179 11.14 11.03 3.34
N ALA A 180 11.77 12.16 3.64
CA ALA A 180 12.41 12.42 4.93
C ALA A 180 11.39 12.72 6.05
N SER A 181 10.24 13.30 5.71
CA SER A 181 9.21 13.74 6.66
C SER A 181 7.87 13.02 6.50
N ALA A 182 7.75 12.12 5.52
CA ALA A 182 6.56 11.33 5.28
C ALA A 182 6.23 10.38 6.45
N ASP A 183 4.93 10.25 6.75
CA ASP A 183 4.42 9.17 7.60
C ASP A 183 4.58 7.80 6.90
N PRO A 184 4.41 6.67 7.61
CA PRO A 184 4.67 5.34 7.04
C PRO A 184 3.85 5.02 5.78
N GLU A 185 2.59 5.45 5.72
CA GLU A 185 1.71 5.16 4.58
C GLU A 185 2.08 6.00 3.36
N MET A 186 2.34 7.30 3.54
CA MET A 186 2.82 8.15 2.46
C MET A 186 4.21 7.71 1.98
N LEU A 187 5.09 7.29 2.89
CA LEU A 187 6.40 6.73 2.54
C LEU A 187 6.28 5.45 1.71
N PHE A 188 5.29 4.60 2.02
CA PHE A 188 4.98 3.41 1.21
C PHE A 188 4.63 3.80 -0.23
N TRP A 189 3.79 4.82 -0.43
CA TRP A 189 3.46 5.31 -1.77
C TRP A 189 4.66 5.94 -2.49
N ILE A 190 5.48 6.72 -1.78
CA ILE A 190 6.73 7.28 -2.29
C ILE A 190 7.63 6.17 -2.82
N VAL A 191 7.92 5.14 -2.02
CA VAL A 191 8.81 4.05 -2.42
C VAL A 191 8.26 3.28 -3.62
N ARG A 192 6.95 3.06 -3.70
CA ARG A 192 6.31 2.45 -4.88
C ARG A 192 6.46 3.31 -6.13
N ALA A 193 6.25 4.61 -6.01
CA ALA A 193 6.39 5.56 -7.12
C ALA A 193 7.84 5.59 -7.64
N LEU A 194 8.82 5.70 -6.72
CA LEU A 194 10.24 5.66 -7.05
C LEU A 194 10.60 4.37 -7.77
N ARG A 195 10.20 3.21 -7.24
CA ARG A 195 10.48 1.91 -7.87
C ARG A 195 9.81 1.76 -9.23
N ALA A 196 8.56 2.20 -9.39
CA ALA A 196 7.87 2.15 -10.67
C ALA A 196 8.59 3.02 -11.72
N SER A 197 9.14 4.18 -11.31
CA SER A 197 9.84 5.10 -12.19
C SER A 197 11.16 4.55 -12.75
N GLU A 198 11.82 3.63 -12.05
CA GLU A 198 13.10 3.03 -12.47
C GLU A 198 13.00 2.16 -13.72
N ARG A 199 11.79 1.75 -14.11
CA ARG A 199 11.56 1.04 -15.36
C ARG A 199 11.64 1.95 -16.58
N ILE A 200 11.46 3.26 -16.40
CA ILE A 200 11.35 4.23 -17.48
C ILE A 200 12.54 5.20 -17.46
N LEU A 201 12.85 5.73 -16.28
CA LEU A 201 13.99 6.61 -16.09
C LEU A 201 15.25 5.78 -15.92
N LEU A 202 16.37 6.26 -16.48
CA LEU A 202 17.67 5.67 -16.18
C LEU A 202 17.84 5.60 -14.66
N PRO A 203 18.44 4.52 -14.14
CA PRO A 203 18.79 4.45 -12.74
C PRO A 203 19.75 5.62 -12.47
N SER A 204 19.23 6.73 -11.94
CA SER A 204 20.06 7.60 -11.12
C SER A 204 20.57 6.69 -10.01
N GLU A 205 21.87 6.74 -9.71
CA GLU A 205 22.52 5.91 -8.70
C GLU A 205 21.56 5.56 -7.55
N LYS A 206 21.48 4.28 -7.16
CA LYS A 206 20.50 3.70 -6.21
C LYS A 206 20.54 4.31 -4.78
N THR A 207 21.05 5.52 -4.62
CA THR A 207 21.26 6.29 -3.39
C THR A 207 20.00 6.46 -2.56
N TRP A 208 18.83 6.63 -3.20
CA TRP A 208 17.57 6.84 -2.46
C TRP A 208 17.18 5.64 -1.57
N ARG A 209 17.43 4.40 -2.02
CA ARG A 209 17.12 3.19 -1.24
C ARG A 209 17.91 3.15 0.06
N GLY A 210 19.20 3.47 -0.01
CA GLY A 210 20.10 3.39 1.14
C GLY A 210 19.66 4.32 2.27
N GLY A 211 19.32 5.57 1.93
CA GLY A 211 18.82 6.55 2.90
C GLY A 211 17.50 6.12 3.55
N ILE A 212 16.54 5.60 2.76
CA ILE A 212 15.26 5.13 3.30
C ILE A 212 15.45 3.89 4.18
N VAL A 213 16.23 2.90 3.74
CA VAL A 213 16.49 1.67 4.51
C VAL A 213 17.14 2.00 5.85
N SER A 214 18.19 2.84 5.89
CA SER A 214 18.84 3.23 7.15
C SER A 214 17.84 3.84 8.13
N ARG A 215 17.07 4.85 7.68
CA ARG A 215 16.09 5.55 8.53
C ARG A 215 14.98 4.63 9.05
N ILE A 216 14.60 3.61 8.28
CA ILE A 216 13.61 2.62 8.73
C ILE A 216 14.23 1.71 9.78
N LEU A 217 15.44 1.17 9.53
CA LEU A 217 16.11 0.25 10.45
C LEU A 217 16.40 0.89 11.81
N GLU A 218 16.71 2.19 11.85
CA GLU A 218 16.88 2.96 13.08
C GLU A 218 15.61 3.00 13.96
N LYS A 219 14.43 2.74 13.39
CA LYS A 219 13.13 2.71 14.11
C LYS A 219 12.76 1.32 14.62
N GLN A 220 13.52 0.27 14.29
CA GLN A 220 13.17 -1.09 14.70
C GLN A 220 13.62 -1.35 16.13
N GLY A 221 12.67 -1.72 16.99
CA GLY A 221 12.95 -2.20 18.35
C GLY A 221 13.43 -3.66 18.37
N GLY A 222 14.01 -4.09 19.50
CA GLY A 222 14.61 -5.42 19.65
C GLY A 222 13.66 -6.61 19.45
N GLN A 223 12.35 -6.39 19.53
CA GLN A 223 11.33 -7.43 19.32
C GLN A 223 10.82 -7.54 17.87
N GLY A 224 11.36 -6.74 16.94
CA GLY A 224 10.96 -6.74 15.54
C GLY A 224 9.91 -5.69 15.15
N ALA A 225 9.18 -5.16 16.13
CA ALA A 225 8.26 -4.03 15.95
C ALA A 225 9.00 -2.73 15.63
N PHE A 226 8.36 -1.84 14.87
CA PHE A 226 8.83 -0.48 14.65
C PHE A 226 8.05 0.49 15.53
N SER A 227 8.77 1.50 16.03
CA SER A 227 8.16 2.56 16.83
C SER A 227 7.32 3.50 15.96
N GLY A 228 6.12 3.85 16.45
CA GLY A 228 5.28 4.93 15.90
C GLY A 228 5.76 6.33 16.34
N LYS A 229 4.85 7.33 16.26
CA LYS A 229 5.15 8.72 16.66
C LYS A 229 5.51 8.87 18.16
N ASP A 230 4.93 8.02 19.01
CA ASP A 230 5.08 8.11 20.47
C ASP A 230 6.12 7.12 21.03
N SER A 231 7.03 6.61 20.19
CA SER A 231 8.05 5.62 20.56
C SER A 231 7.53 4.25 21.04
N ALA A 232 6.22 4.05 21.13
CA ALA A 232 5.59 2.75 21.36
C ALA A 232 5.55 1.91 20.07
N ALA A 233 5.54 0.58 20.23
CA ALA A 233 5.34 -0.35 19.12
C ALA A 233 3.98 -0.09 18.44
N ASP A 234 4.00 0.20 17.14
CA ASP A 234 2.81 0.49 16.34
C ASP A 234 2.70 -0.54 15.22
N LEU A 235 1.62 -1.33 15.26
CA LEU A 235 1.39 -2.39 14.28
C LEU A 235 1.19 -1.86 12.87
N SER A 236 0.42 -0.77 12.71
CA SER A 236 0.17 -0.17 11.39
C SER A 236 1.46 0.36 10.79
N ALA A 237 2.22 1.14 11.57
CA ALA A 237 3.53 1.64 11.14
C ALA A 237 4.51 0.49 10.82
N THR A 238 4.55 -0.55 11.66
CA THR A 238 5.39 -1.74 11.45
C THR A 238 5.08 -2.41 10.12
N VAL A 239 3.81 -2.66 9.81
CA VAL A 239 3.42 -3.31 8.57
C VAL A 239 3.84 -2.48 7.36
N PHE A 240 3.63 -1.16 7.37
CA PHE A 240 4.08 -0.29 6.28
C PHE A 240 5.60 -0.28 6.13
N TYR A 241 6.36 -0.13 7.22
CA TYR A 241 7.82 -0.14 7.18
C TYR A 241 8.39 -1.45 6.66
N LEU A 242 7.80 -2.58 7.03
CA LEU A 242 8.20 -3.89 6.51
C LEU A 242 7.90 -4.01 5.01
N GLN A 243 6.74 -3.57 4.53
CA GLN A 243 6.46 -3.55 3.09
C GLN A 243 7.40 -2.61 2.33
N ILE A 244 7.76 -1.47 2.91
CA ILE A 244 8.77 -0.57 2.33
C ILE A 244 10.13 -1.27 2.24
N LEU A 245 10.55 -2.00 3.27
CA LEU A 245 11.78 -2.80 3.23
C LEU A 245 11.71 -3.89 2.15
N GLN A 246 10.60 -4.61 2.01
CA GLN A 246 10.40 -5.58 0.92
C GLN A 246 10.57 -4.90 -0.46
N LEU A 247 10.03 -3.69 -0.63
CA LEU A 247 10.15 -2.93 -1.87
C LEU A 247 11.58 -2.45 -2.14
N CYS A 248 12.31 -2.02 -1.11
CA CYS A 248 13.68 -1.51 -1.24
C CYS A 248 14.73 -2.62 -1.42
N LEU A 249 14.52 -3.80 -0.83
CA LEU A 249 15.50 -4.89 -0.79
C LEU A 249 15.29 -5.93 -1.88
N ALA A 250 14.14 -5.92 -2.55
CA ALA A 250 13.91 -6.76 -3.71
C ALA A 250 14.85 -6.37 -4.87
N PRO A 251 15.26 -7.36 -5.69
CA PRO A 251 16.24 -7.17 -6.76
C PRO A 251 15.80 -6.17 -7.82
#